data_AF-A0A6P1DNR5-F1
#
_entry.id   AF-A0A6P1DNR5-F1
#
_cell.length_a   1.000
_cell.length_b   1.000
_cell.length_c   1.000
_cell.angle_alpha   90.00
_cell.angle_beta   90.00
_cell.angle_gamma   90.00
#
_symmetry.space_group_name_H-M   'P 1'
#
loop_
_entity.id
_entity.type
_entity.pdbx_description
1 polymer ?
#
loop_
_entity_poly.entity_id
_entity_poly.type
_entity_poly.pdbx_seq_one_letter_code
_entity_poly.pdbx_strand_id
1 'polypeptide(L)'
;MNIKKFIPILDWLPNYKKEFFKNDLGAGIAVGIMLIPQGIAYAMIAGLPPIYGLYTAMIPQIVYAIFGTSRQLSVGPVAMDSLIVASGVATLAEIG
;
A
#
# COMPACT_ATOMS: atom_id res chain seq x y z
N MET A 1 -12.57 27.01 1.05
CA MET A 1 -11.67 25.92 1.49
C MET A 1 -11.39 25.04 0.28
N ASN A 2 -10.12 24.80 -0.09
CA ASN A 2 -9.79 24.11 -1.35
C ASN A 2 -9.84 22.59 -1.14
N ILE A 3 -10.99 21.97 -1.42
CA ILE A 3 -11.23 20.54 -1.15
C ILE A 3 -10.25 19.61 -1.88
N LYS A 4 -9.67 20.08 -3.00
CA LYS A 4 -8.62 19.38 -3.76
C LYS A 4 -7.33 19.15 -2.95
N LYS A 5 -7.06 19.98 -1.94
CA LYS A 5 -5.91 19.76 -1.04
C LYS A 5 -6.11 18.59 -0.08
N PHE A 6 -7.36 18.26 0.24
CA PHE A 6 -7.71 17.17 1.15
C PHE A 6 -8.06 15.88 0.40
N ILE A 7 -8.53 15.97 -0.85
CA ILE A 7 -8.86 14.82 -1.69
C ILE A 7 -8.20 14.99 -3.08
N PRO A 8 -6.88 14.71 -3.20
CA PRO A 8 -6.11 14.95 -4.41
C PRO A 8 -6.58 14.18 -5.66
N ILE A 9 -7.36 13.10 -5.52
CA ILE A 9 -7.97 12.41 -6.68
C ILE A 9 -8.81 13.33 -7.56
N LEU A 10 -9.44 14.35 -6.96
CA LEU A 10 -10.24 15.33 -7.68
C LEU A 10 -9.39 16.27 -8.55
N ASP A 11 -8.07 16.23 -8.39
CA ASP A 11 -7.13 17.00 -9.19
C ASP A 11 -6.36 16.13 -10.20
N TRP A 12 -5.82 14.98 -9.78
CA TRP A 12 -5.00 14.17 -10.69
C TRP A 12 -5.83 13.37 -11.70
N LEU A 13 -7.02 12.88 -11.31
CA LEU A 13 -7.83 12.01 -12.16
C LEU A 13 -8.41 12.76 -13.37
N PRO A 14 -8.95 13.99 -13.25
CA PRO A 14 -9.39 14.76 -14.42
C PRO A 14 -8.24 15.15 -15.36
N ASN A 15 -7.03 15.31 -14.82
CA ASN A 15 -5.82 15.62 -15.58
C ASN A 15 -5.08 14.35 -16.08
N TYR A 16 -5.67 13.17 -15.94
CA TYR A 16 -5.07 11.91 -16.36
C TYR A 16 -5.11 11.76 -17.88
N LYS A 17 -3.93 11.60 -18.50
CA LYS A 17 -3.83 11.37 -19.95
C LYS A 17 -3.96 9.88 -20.27
N LYS A 18 -4.79 9.56 -21.26
CA LYS A 18 -5.02 8.17 -21.72
C LYS A 18 -3.74 7.48 -22.22
N GLU A 19 -2.76 8.25 -22.69
CA GLU A 19 -1.45 7.73 -23.13
C GLU A 19 -0.67 7.02 -22.01
N PHE A 20 -0.91 7.38 -20.75
CA PHE A 20 -0.24 6.76 -19.59
C PHE A 20 -0.85 5.40 -19.22
N PHE A 21 -2.10 5.13 -19.59
CA PHE A 21 -2.84 3.96 -19.13
C PHE A 21 -2.14 2.63 -19.42
N LYS A 22 -1.57 2.47 -20.61
CA LYS A 22 -0.88 1.23 -20.99
C LYS A 22 0.37 0.98 -20.12
N ASN A 23 1.13 2.03 -19.85
CA ASN A 23 2.35 1.93 -19.06
C ASN A 23 2.02 1.75 -17.57
N ASP A 24 1.04 2.49 -17.06
CA ASP A 24 0.58 2.39 -15.67
C ASP A 24 -0.04 1.02 -15.38
N LEU A 25 -0.77 0.43 -16.33
CA LEU A 25 -1.33 -0.91 -16.19
C LEU A 25 -0.23 -1.98 -16.07
N GLY A 26 0.77 -1.93 -16.95
CA GLY A 26 1.91 -2.86 -16.91
C GLY A 26 2.71 -2.72 -15.60
N ALA A 27 3.00 -1.49 -15.19
CA ALA A 27 3.68 -1.21 -13.92
C ALA A 27 2.85 -1.68 -12.71
N GLY A 28 1.54 -1.42 -12.71
CA GLY A 28 0.63 -1.84 -11.65
C GLY A 28 0.56 -3.36 -11.48
N ILE A 29 0.51 -4.11 -12.59
CA ILE A 29 0.57 -5.58 -12.56
C ILE A 29 1.90 -6.05 -11.98
N ALA A 30 3.02 -5.50 -12.44
CA ALA A 30 4.35 -5.88 -11.95
C ALA A 30 4.49 -5.62 -10.44
N VAL A 31 4.09 -4.44 -9.97
CA VAL A 31 4.11 -4.05 -8.56
C VAL A 31 3.16 -4.93 -7.74
N GLY A 32 1.96 -5.20 -8.24
CA GLY A 32 0.99 -6.07 -7.58
C GLY A 32 1.49 -7.50 -7.40
N ILE A 33 2.16 -8.07 -8.42
CA ILE A 33 2.78 -9.39 -8.33
C ILE A 33 3.91 -9.39 -7.29
N MET A 34 4.74 -8.34 -7.24
CA MET A 34 5.82 -8.23 -6.25
C MET A 34 5.29 -8.09 -4.82
N LEU A 35 4.16 -7.39 -4.63
CA LEU A 35 3.55 -7.15 -3.32
C LEU A 35 3.02 -8.43 -2.65
N ILE A 36 2.64 -9.46 -3.40
CA ILE A 36 2.11 -10.72 -2.84
C ILE A 36 3.15 -11.42 -1.95
N PRO A 37 4.32 -11.85 -2.47
CA PRO A 37 5.35 -12.48 -1.64
C PRO A 37 5.94 -11.51 -0.62
N GLN A 38 6.11 -10.23 -0.98
CA GLN A 38 6.66 -9.22 -0.09
C GLN A 38 5.78 -8.98 1.15
N GLY A 39 4.47 -8.81 0.95
CA GLY A 39 3.51 -8.62 2.05
C GLY A 39 3.43 -9.85 2.95
N ILE A 40 3.43 -11.05 2.38
CA ILE A 40 3.46 -12.31 3.15
C ILE A 40 4.71 -12.37 4.04
N ALA A 41 5.89 -12.09 3.48
CA ALA A 41 7.13 -12.09 4.24
C ALA A 41 7.11 -11.05 5.38
N TYR A 42 6.55 -9.87 5.13
CA TYR A 42 6.46 -8.80 6.12
C TYR A 42 5.47 -9.11 7.25
N ALA A 43 4.33 -9.72 6.94
CA ALA A 43 3.42 -10.23 7.98
C ALA A 43 4.10 -11.28 8.87
N MET A 44 4.91 -12.17 8.28
CA MET A 44 5.67 -13.15 9.05
C MET A 44 6.75 -12.50 9.93
N ILE A 45 7.40 -11.42 9.46
CA ILE A 45 8.30 -10.61 10.30
C ILE A 45 7.54 -9.97 11.47
N ALA A 46 6.31 -9.52 11.22
CA ALA A 46 5.42 -8.94 12.24
C ALA A 46 4.87 -9.98 13.23
N GLY A 47 5.10 -11.28 13.02
CA GLY A 47 4.50 -12.35 13.82
C GLY A 47 2.98 -12.49 13.61
N LEU A 48 2.48 -12.12 12.43
CA LEU A 48 1.07 -12.18 12.06
C LEU A 48 0.78 -13.27 11.02
N PRO A 49 -0.48 -13.72 10.88
CA PRO A 49 -0.86 -14.64 9.83
C PRO A 49 -0.56 -14.02 8.45
N PRO A 50 -0.09 -14.81 7.46
CA PRO A 50 0.26 -14.33 6.12
C PRO A 50 -0.81 -13.48 5.42
N ILE A 51 -2.09 -13.73 5.71
CA ILE A 51 -3.22 -13.00 5.13
C ILE A 51 -3.21 -11.50 5.47
N TYR A 52 -2.67 -11.11 6.63
CA TYR A 52 -2.52 -9.70 7.00
C TYR A 52 -1.54 -8.96 6.09
N GLY A 53 -0.56 -9.67 5.52
CA GLY A 53 0.34 -9.14 4.50
C GLY A 53 -0.40 -8.73 3.22
N LEU A 54 -1.42 -9.49 2.84
CA LEU A 54 -2.25 -9.19 1.67
C LEU A 54 -3.22 -8.03 1.94
N TYR A 55 -3.79 -7.98 3.15
CA TYR A 55 -4.66 -6.86 3.54
C TYR A 55 -3.91 -5.53 3.57
N THR A 56 -2.72 -5.52 4.15
CA THR A 56 -1.84 -4.35 4.23
C THR A 56 -1.23 -3.99 2.88
N ALA A 57 -1.10 -4.93 1.94
CA ALA A 57 -0.68 -4.63 0.57
C ALA A 57 -1.79 -4.00 -0.30
N MET A 58 -3.06 -4.29 -0.03
CA MET A 58 -4.18 -3.85 -0.87
C MET A 58 -4.84 -2.56 -0.36
N ILE A 59 -5.21 -2.52 0.93
CA ILE A 59 -6.05 -1.43 1.46
C ILE A 59 -5.32 -0.07 1.41
N PRO A 60 -4.05 0.06 1.84
CA PRO A 60 -3.32 1.31 1.77
C PRO A 60 -3.13 1.85 0.35
N GLN A 61 -2.98 0.98 -0.65
CA GLN A 61 -2.91 1.38 -2.07
C GLN A 61 -4.19 2.10 -2.50
N ILE A 62 -5.37 1.54 -2.18
CA ILE A 62 -6.67 2.11 -2.54
C ILE A 62 -6.86 3.46 -1.84
N VAL A 63 -6.54 3.52 -0.55
CA VAL A 63 -6.61 4.77 0.23
C VAL A 63 -5.65 5.82 -0.34
N TYR A 64 -4.41 5.43 -0.66
CA TYR A 64 -3.41 6.34 -1.20
C TYR A 64 -3.72 6.80 -2.62
N ALA A 65 -4.40 6.00 -3.45
CA ALA A 65 -4.88 6.46 -4.76
C ALA A 65 -5.87 7.64 -4.64
N ILE A 66 -6.65 7.70 -3.55
CA ILE A 66 -7.64 8.74 -3.29
C ILE A 66 -7.01 9.98 -2.64
N PHE A 67 -6.18 9.75 -1.63
CA PHE A 67 -5.65 10.80 -0.74
C PHE A 67 -4.19 11.18 -1.00
N GLY A 68 -3.47 10.40 -1.81
CA GLY A 68 -2.06 10.55 -2.08
C GLY A 68 -1.75 11.74 -2.98
N THR A 69 -0.59 12.35 -2.73
CA THR A 69 -0.12 13.54 -3.46
C THR A 69 0.83 13.19 -4.61
N SER A 70 1.43 12.00 -4.58
CA SER A 70 2.31 11.50 -5.64
C SER A 70 1.67 10.36 -6.41
N ARG A 71 1.63 10.48 -7.74
CA ARG A 71 1.07 9.48 -8.65
C ARG A 71 1.93 8.23 -8.82
N GLN A 72 3.22 8.32 -8.50
CA GLN A 72 4.20 7.26 -8.73
C GLN A 72 4.55 6.49 -7.45
N LEU A 73 4.13 7.01 -6.29
CA LEU A 73 4.41 6.36 -5.02
C LEU A 73 3.47 5.17 -4.82
N SER A 74 4.05 4.01 -4.62
CA SER A 74 3.36 2.81 -4.15
C SER A 74 3.50 2.71 -2.63
N VAL A 75 2.38 2.57 -1.92
CA VAL A 75 2.33 2.42 -0.45
C VAL A 75 1.91 1.00 -0.10
N GLY A 76 2.59 0.37 0.85
CA GLY A 76 2.31 -0.97 1.32
C GLY A 76 3.10 -1.28 2.59
N PRO A 77 3.05 -2.54 3.08
CA PRO A 77 3.84 -2.94 4.24
C PRO A 77 5.33 -2.84 3.88
N VAL A 78 6.16 -2.50 4.86
CA VAL A 78 7.63 -2.53 4.71
C VAL A 78 8.25 -3.44 5.77
N ALA A 79 9.57 -3.60 5.74
CA ALA A 79 10.24 -4.42 6.75
C ALA A 79 10.29 -3.69 8.10
N MET A 80 10.52 -2.38 8.09
CA MET A 80 10.71 -1.59 9.32
C MET A 80 9.43 -1.45 10.15
N ASP A 81 8.29 -1.15 9.52
CA ASP A 81 7.00 -1.08 10.22
C ASP A 81 6.59 -2.45 10.76
N SER A 82 6.84 -3.54 10.02
CA SER A 82 6.60 -4.91 10.48
C SER A 82 7.38 -5.26 11.74
N LEU A 83 8.65 -4.85 11.86
CA LEU A 83 9.43 -5.03 13.09
C LEU A 83 8.88 -4.21 14.27
N ILE A 84 8.41 -2.99 14.00
CA ILE A 84 7.78 -2.15 15.03
C ILE A 84 6.48 -2.80 15.50
N VAL A 85 5.66 -3.31 14.58
CA VAL A 85 4.44 -4.06 14.90
C VAL A 85 4.77 -5.32 15.71
N ALA A 86 5.79 -6.10 15.32
CA ALA A 86 6.22 -7.28 16.05
C ALA A 86 6.55 -6.93 17.52
N SER A 87 7.39 -5.92 17.72
CA SER A 87 7.82 -5.51 19.07
C SER A 87 6.71 -4.89 19.91
N GLY A 88 5.75 -4.19 19.28
CA GLY A 88 4.59 -3.63 19.98
C GLY A 88 3.55 -4.69 20.34
N VAL A 89 3.13 -5.50 19.37
CA VAL A 89 2.03 -6.49 19.53
C VAL A 89 2.46 -7.67 20.39
N ALA A 90 3.72 -8.11 20.33
CA ALA A 90 4.22 -9.22 21.15
C ALA A 90 4.12 -8.96 22.67
N THR A 91 3.97 -7.71 23.09
CA THR A 91 3.73 -7.36 24.50
C THR A 91 2.28 -7.56 24.94
N LEU A 92 1.35 -7.70 23.99
CA LEU A 92 -0.10 -7.73 24.21
C LEU A 92 -0.76 -9.05 23.78
N ALA A 93 -0.16 -9.79 22.85
CA ALA A 93 -0.70 -11.03 22.30
C ALA A 93 0.41 -12.00 21.85
N GLU A 94 0.08 -13.29 21.81
CA GLU A 94 0.95 -14.32 21.22
C GLU A 94 1.00 -14.19 19.70
N ILE A 95 2.12 -14.62 19.13
CA ILE A 95 2.35 -14.69 17.68
C ILE A 95 1.42 -15.76 17.09
N GLY A 96 0.70 -15.42 16.03
CA GLY A 96 -0.24 -16.35 15.39
C GLY A 96 -0.93 -15.74 14.20
#